data_AF-A0A9D3S8I8-F1
#
_entry.id   AF-A0A9D3S8I8-F1
#
_cell.length_a   1.000
_cell.length_b   1.000
_cell.length_c   1.000
_cell.angle_alpha   90.00
_cell.angle_beta   90.00
_cell.angle_gamma   90.00
#
_symmetry.space_group_name_H-M   'P 1'
#
loop_
_entity.id
_entity.type
_entity.pdbx_description
1 polymer ?
#
loop_
_entity_poly.entity_id
_entity_poly.type
_entity_poly.pdbx_seq_one_letter_code
_entity_poly.pdbx_strand_id
1 'polypeptide(L)'
;MASGRMARVECEGVSVFLLLVLAALHHTVKAEEKMLDMAPDAVDDDFSDCRDKMLKVVQDDLLQKELAAEEQFKEIWSKNSKICRKMISGGTPLHTDALQAYGNSKTTFRKKFNDLVYSKGNNNMTYREKFNFKSLHFLLTDSLRLLKPENCRTVYYGTSNIYTAVPGTQVRFGKFIKPTFKKSSATEFLEDEGSLFIINSCSVVNVEENTCKIEEFEGLISPAEVFTVQKVEGSEYREITLNHSRFLSNHHCSFFHRSDLLPDGSSAPPPSFRMLLAVLTYILSNLLLMSLL
;
A
#
# COMPACT_ATOMS: atom_id res chain seq x y z
N MET A 1 -63.37 33.88 -25.17
CA MET A 1 -62.08 33.16 -25.28
C MET A 1 -61.15 33.67 -24.20
N ALA A 2 -60.96 32.88 -23.14
CA ALA A 2 -59.81 32.88 -22.22
C ALA A 2 -60.07 31.77 -21.20
N SER A 3 -59.71 30.53 -21.56
CA SER A 3 -59.73 29.38 -20.65
C SER A 3 -58.31 29.18 -20.14
N GLY A 4 -58.00 29.74 -18.98
CA GLY A 4 -56.77 29.46 -18.24
C GLY A 4 -57.05 28.36 -17.22
N ARG A 5 -56.64 27.12 -17.51
CA ARG A 5 -56.63 26.04 -16.51
C ARG A 5 -55.40 26.20 -15.63
N MET A 6 -55.63 26.59 -14.38
CA MET A 6 -54.66 26.52 -13.30
C MET A 6 -54.57 25.06 -12.86
N ALA A 7 -53.46 24.38 -13.17
CA ALA A 7 -53.20 23.04 -12.67
C ALA A 7 -52.99 23.13 -11.14
N ARG A 8 -53.93 22.57 -10.39
CA ARG A 8 -53.84 22.39 -8.94
C ARG A 8 -52.76 21.33 -8.68
N VAL A 9 -51.70 21.72 -7.98
CA VAL A 9 -50.69 20.80 -7.47
C VAL A 9 -51.33 19.99 -6.35
N GLU A 10 -51.57 18.70 -6.56
CA GLU A 10 -51.91 17.76 -5.50
C GLU A 10 -50.60 17.15 -4.97
N CYS A 11 -50.09 17.71 -3.88
CA CYS A 11 -49.06 17.05 -3.07
C CYS A 11 -49.74 15.91 -2.30
N GLU A 12 -49.66 14.68 -2.83
CA GLU A 12 -49.99 13.49 -2.05
C GLU A 12 -49.05 13.41 -0.83
N GLY A 13 -49.65 13.28 0.35
CA GLY A 13 -48.97 13.39 1.63
C GLY A 13 -47.92 12.30 1.82
N VAL A 14 -46.65 12.67 1.68
CA VAL A 14 -45.55 11.93 2.30
C VAL A 14 -45.84 11.89 3.79
N SER A 15 -46.13 10.69 4.32
CA SER A 15 -46.50 10.49 5.72
C SER A 15 -45.44 11.12 6.62
N VAL A 16 -45.85 11.99 7.55
CA VAL A 16 -44.95 12.60 8.55
C VAL A 16 -44.19 11.51 9.31
N PHE A 17 -44.79 10.33 9.48
CA PHE A 17 -44.13 9.16 10.04
C PHE A 17 -42.96 8.68 9.18
N LEU A 18 -43.09 8.67 7.85
CA LEU A 18 -41.99 8.32 6.94
C LEU A 18 -40.87 9.36 7.00
N LEU A 19 -41.19 10.65 7.09
CA LEU A 19 -40.19 11.71 7.26
C LEU A 19 -39.47 11.61 8.62
N LEU A 20 -40.20 11.31 9.70
CA LEU A 20 -39.62 11.10 11.03
C LEU A 20 -38.78 9.82 11.11
N VAL A 21 -39.20 8.74 10.45
CA VAL A 21 -38.42 7.50 10.34
C VAL A 21 -37.16 7.73 9.51
N LEU A 22 -37.24 8.45 8.39
CA LEU A 22 -36.07 8.82 7.60
C LEU A 22 -35.12 9.74 8.40
N ALA A 23 -35.64 10.73 9.12
CA ALA A 23 -34.83 11.58 10.00
C ALA A 23 -34.18 10.79 11.14
N ALA A 24 -34.90 9.86 11.77
CA ALA A 24 -34.36 8.99 12.81
C ALA A 24 -33.32 7.99 12.26
N LEU A 25 -33.51 7.48 11.03
CA LEU A 25 -32.53 6.65 10.34
C LEU A 25 -31.28 7.46 9.96
N HIS A 26 -31.42 8.71 9.53
CA HIS A 26 -30.30 9.62 9.31
C HIS A 26 -29.54 9.94 10.60
N HIS A 27 -30.23 10.03 11.75
CA HIS A 27 -29.60 10.30 13.05
C HIS A 27 -28.88 9.09 13.66
N THR A 28 -29.03 7.87 13.15
CA THR A 28 -28.53 6.65 13.81
C THR A 28 -27.37 5.95 13.10
N VAL A 29 -26.95 6.43 11.92
CA VAL A 29 -25.70 5.96 11.31
C VAL A 29 -24.53 6.70 11.93
N LYS A 30 -24.08 6.24 13.10
CA LYS A 30 -22.79 6.67 13.66
C LYS A 30 -21.69 6.09 12.78
N ALA A 31 -20.79 6.92 12.25
CA ALA A 31 -19.64 6.43 11.50
C ALA A 31 -18.84 5.41 12.33
N GLU A 32 -18.50 4.28 11.71
CA GLU A 32 -17.71 3.23 12.35
C GLU A 32 -16.31 3.77 12.69
N GLU A 33 -15.96 3.80 13.98
CA GLU A 33 -14.63 4.22 14.41
C GLU A 33 -13.59 3.10 14.17
N LYS A 34 -12.48 3.45 13.53
CA LYS A 34 -11.40 2.52 13.18
C LYS A 34 -10.18 2.73 14.07
N MET A 35 -9.86 1.76 14.92
CA MET A 35 -8.66 1.83 15.73
C MET A 35 -7.41 1.61 14.87
N LEU A 36 -6.45 2.52 14.96
CA LEU A 36 -5.15 2.37 14.34
C LEU A 36 -4.35 1.28 15.05
N ASP A 37 -3.68 0.44 14.25
CA ASP A 37 -2.81 -0.62 14.71
C ASP A 37 -1.53 -0.65 13.85
N MET A 38 -0.78 -1.75 13.94
CA MET A 38 0.43 -1.95 13.14
C MET A 38 0.16 -2.49 11.73
N ALA A 39 -1.11 -2.65 11.33
CA ALA A 39 -1.55 -3.24 10.07
C ALA A 39 -0.80 -4.55 9.75
N PRO A 40 -0.98 -5.62 10.54
CA PRO A 40 -0.17 -6.84 10.45
C PRO A 40 -0.30 -7.56 9.09
N ASP A 41 -1.46 -7.42 8.44
CA ASP A 41 -1.79 -8.07 7.18
C ASP A 41 -1.40 -7.24 5.94
N ALA A 42 -0.66 -6.15 6.12
CA ALA A 42 -0.27 -5.27 5.04
C ALA A 42 0.86 -5.87 4.17
N VAL A 43 0.76 -5.65 2.87
CA VAL A 43 1.82 -5.87 1.89
C VAL A 43 2.80 -4.70 2.00
N ASP A 44 3.88 -4.91 2.73
CA ASP A 44 4.83 -3.89 3.17
C ASP A 44 6.28 -4.14 2.72
N ASP A 45 6.48 -5.08 1.79
CA ASP A 45 7.80 -5.46 1.27
C ASP A 45 8.57 -4.24 0.75
N ASP A 46 9.80 -4.06 1.23
CA ASP A 46 10.69 -2.96 0.86
C ASP A 46 11.65 -3.32 -0.28
N PHE A 47 11.70 -4.61 -0.65
CA PHE A 47 12.53 -5.17 -1.73
C PHE A 47 14.03 -4.87 -1.63
N SER A 48 14.52 -4.44 -0.47
CA SER A 48 15.91 -4.00 -0.28
C SER A 48 16.94 -5.05 -0.74
N ASP A 49 16.67 -6.33 -0.47
CA ASP A 49 17.58 -7.45 -0.74
C ASP A 49 17.35 -8.16 -2.09
N CYS A 50 16.30 -7.80 -2.83
CA CYS A 50 15.94 -8.43 -4.11
C CYS A 50 15.55 -7.43 -5.20
N ARG A 51 15.83 -6.14 -5.00
CA ARG A 51 15.40 -5.07 -5.89
C ARG A 51 15.68 -5.36 -7.35
N ASP A 52 16.92 -5.71 -7.70
CA ASP A 52 17.31 -5.90 -9.09
C ASP A 52 16.66 -7.15 -9.70
N LYS A 53 16.49 -8.21 -8.90
CA LYS A 53 15.73 -9.41 -9.31
C LYS A 53 14.26 -9.06 -9.56
N MET A 54 13.63 -8.33 -8.63
CA MET A 54 12.23 -7.93 -8.76
C MET A 54 12.02 -6.99 -9.95
N LEU A 55 12.91 -6.01 -10.14
CA LEU A 55 12.87 -5.11 -11.29
C LEU A 55 12.96 -5.87 -12.61
N LYS A 56 13.88 -6.84 -12.70
CA LYS A 56 14.02 -7.68 -13.90
C LYS A 56 12.74 -8.46 -14.19
N VAL A 57 12.16 -9.14 -13.20
CA VAL A 57 10.90 -9.88 -13.37
C VAL A 57 9.76 -8.96 -13.81
N VAL A 58 9.65 -7.77 -13.20
CA VAL A 58 8.65 -6.76 -13.57
C VAL A 58 8.82 -6.29 -15.01
N GLN A 59 10.06 -6.10 -15.47
CA GLN A 59 10.38 -5.69 -16.84
C GLN A 59 10.14 -6.79 -17.87
N ASP A 60 10.48 -8.03 -17.53
CA ASP A 60 10.48 -9.14 -18.47
C ASP A 60 9.06 -9.65 -18.76
N ASP A 61 8.25 -9.91 -17.72
CA ASP A 61 6.95 -10.57 -17.93
C ASP A 61 5.84 -10.20 -16.93
N LEU A 62 6.15 -9.96 -15.66
CA LEU A 62 5.14 -9.91 -14.59
C LEU A 62 4.15 -8.76 -14.79
N LEU A 63 4.63 -7.56 -15.14
CA LEU A 63 3.76 -6.43 -15.40
C LEU A 63 2.80 -6.72 -16.56
N GLN A 64 3.28 -7.32 -17.67
CA GLN A 64 2.43 -7.64 -18.82
C GLN A 64 1.37 -8.68 -18.45
N LYS A 65 1.73 -9.68 -17.64
CA LYS A 65 0.78 -10.68 -17.13
C LYS A 65 -0.29 -10.05 -16.25
N GLU A 66 0.09 -9.17 -15.32
CA GLU A 66 -0.86 -8.47 -14.43
C GLU A 66 -1.79 -7.53 -15.22
N LEU A 67 -1.27 -6.82 -16.22
CA LEU A 67 -2.08 -5.98 -17.12
C LEU A 67 -3.03 -6.82 -17.98
N ALA A 68 -2.63 -8.02 -18.42
CA ALA A 68 -3.51 -8.90 -19.19
C ALA A 68 -4.65 -9.51 -18.33
N ALA A 69 -4.42 -9.68 -17.02
CA ALA A 69 -5.36 -10.32 -16.10
C ALA A 69 -6.39 -9.34 -15.49
N GLU A 70 -6.03 -8.06 -15.31
CA GLU A 70 -6.88 -7.06 -14.66
C GLU A 70 -7.20 -5.89 -15.62
N GLU A 71 -8.37 -5.94 -16.26
CA GLU A 71 -8.78 -4.95 -17.28
C GLU A 71 -8.72 -3.51 -16.76
N GLN A 72 -9.14 -3.26 -15.52
CA GLN A 72 -9.04 -1.93 -14.91
C GLN A 72 -7.58 -1.47 -14.76
N PHE A 73 -6.66 -2.38 -14.44
CA PHE A 73 -5.24 -2.07 -14.34
C PHE A 73 -4.65 -1.77 -15.72
N LYS A 74 -5.04 -2.55 -16.72
CA LYS A 74 -4.67 -2.32 -18.12
C LYS A 74 -5.08 -0.93 -18.59
N GLU A 75 -6.35 -0.55 -18.35
CA GLU A 75 -6.91 0.73 -18.77
C GLU A 75 -6.13 1.89 -18.13
N ILE A 76 -5.95 1.87 -16.81
CA ILE A 76 -5.26 2.97 -16.11
C ILE A 76 -3.78 3.05 -16.48
N TRP A 77 -3.11 1.92 -16.70
CA TRP A 77 -1.72 1.90 -17.12
C TRP A 77 -1.59 2.45 -18.54
N SER A 78 -2.42 1.99 -19.47
CA SER A 78 -2.34 2.38 -20.88
C SER A 78 -2.64 3.86 -21.09
N LYS A 79 -3.59 4.41 -20.32
CA LYS A 79 -3.97 5.81 -20.39
C LYS A 79 -2.91 6.76 -19.83
N ASN A 80 -2.21 6.33 -18.79
CA ASN A 80 -1.41 7.23 -17.96
C ASN A 80 0.11 6.92 -17.97
N SER A 81 0.55 5.77 -18.48
CA SER A 81 1.98 5.47 -18.69
C SER A 81 2.49 6.07 -19.99
N LYS A 82 3.81 6.25 -20.10
CA LYS A 82 4.54 6.78 -21.27
C LYS A 82 4.15 8.20 -21.69
N ILE A 83 3.31 8.88 -20.90
CA ILE A 83 2.94 10.29 -21.12
C ILE A 83 4.03 11.24 -20.60
N CYS A 84 4.85 10.79 -19.65
CA CYS A 84 5.90 11.59 -19.03
C CYS A 84 7.29 11.09 -19.43
N ARG A 85 8.14 12.00 -19.89
CA ARG A 85 9.53 11.70 -20.26
C ARG A 85 10.53 11.90 -19.12
N LYS A 86 10.07 12.35 -17.95
CA LYS A 86 10.92 12.47 -16.76
C LYS A 86 11.38 11.09 -16.29
N MET A 87 12.59 11.05 -15.76
CA MET A 87 13.21 9.83 -15.27
C MET A 87 13.64 10.03 -13.82
N ILE A 88 13.24 9.10 -12.97
CA ILE A 88 13.72 9.04 -11.58
C ILE A 88 15.17 8.54 -11.62
N SER A 89 16.06 9.27 -10.96
CA SER A 89 17.47 8.89 -10.85
C SER A 89 17.61 7.51 -10.18
N GLY A 90 18.40 6.62 -10.77
CA GLY A 90 18.55 5.23 -10.33
C GLY A 90 17.36 4.30 -10.66
N GLY A 91 16.30 4.84 -11.27
CA GLY A 91 15.12 4.11 -11.70
C GLY A 91 15.10 3.81 -13.21
N THR A 92 13.96 3.32 -13.67
CA THR A 92 13.66 3.01 -15.07
C THR A 92 12.38 3.76 -15.49
N PRO A 93 12.03 3.82 -16.80
CA PRO A 93 10.79 4.50 -17.23
C PRO A 93 9.53 3.95 -16.54
N LEU A 94 9.56 2.66 -16.15
CA LEU A 94 8.47 2.02 -15.41
C LEU A 94 8.18 2.67 -14.05
N HIS A 95 9.16 3.28 -13.40
CA HIS A 95 8.98 3.96 -12.11
C HIS A 95 8.14 5.22 -12.27
N THR A 96 8.51 6.08 -13.24
CA THR A 96 7.72 7.25 -13.60
C THR A 96 6.34 6.85 -14.10
N ASP A 97 6.26 5.81 -14.93
CA ASP A 97 4.98 5.29 -15.46
C ASP A 97 4.06 4.79 -14.35
N ALA A 98 4.59 4.09 -13.33
CA ALA A 98 3.82 3.62 -12.19
C ALA A 98 3.27 4.78 -11.35
N LEU A 99 4.10 5.79 -11.07
CA LEU A 99 3.64 7.00 -10.38
C LEU A 99 2.56 7.73 -11.18
N GLN A 100 2.71 7.86 -12.49
CA GLN A 100 1.71 8.49 -13.35
C GLN A 100 0.42 7.68 -13.43
N ALA A 101 0.53 6.35 -13.54
CA ALA A 101 -0.61 5.45 -13.61
C ALA A 101 -1.41 5.43 -12.31
N TYR A 102 -0.73 5.33 -11.17
CA TYR A 102 -1.37 5.41 -9.86
C TYR A 102 -1.89 6.84 -9.58
N GLY A 103 -1.05 7.85 -9.84
CA GLY A 103 -1.32 9.28 -9.81
C GLY A 103 -2.65 9.66 -10.42
N ASN A 104 -2.79 9.41 -11.72
CA ASN A 104 -3.93 9.84 -12.53
C ASN A 104 -5.03 8.76 -12.62
N SER A 105 -5.01 7.77 -11.73
CA SER A 105 -6.09 6.78 -11.63
C SER A 105 -7.27 7.29 -10.82
N LYS A 106 -8.46 6.79 -11.15
CA LYS A 106 -9.70 7.08 -10.42
C LYS A 106 -9.59 6.64 -8.96
N THR A 107 -10.28 7.34 -8.06
CA THR A 107 -10.37 6.98 -6.62
C THR A 107 -10.77 5.53 -6.38
N THR A 108 -11.64 4.97 -7.22
CA THR A 108 -12.07 3.56 -7.14
C THR A 108 -10.92 2.58 -7.33
N PHE A 109 -10.00 2.83 -8.28
CA PHE A 109 -8.82 1.99 -8.49
C PHE A 109 -7.87 2.10 -7.29
N ARG A 110 -7.54 3.33 -6.87
CA ARG A 110 -6.64 3.57 -5.74
C ARG A 110 -7.16 2.93 -4.45
N LYS A 111 -8.47 2.97 -4.24
CA LYS A 111 -9.13 2.27 -3.11
C LYS A 111 -8.96 0.76 -3.23
N LYS A 112 -9.32 0.14 -4.38
CA LYS A 112 -9.15 -1.31 -4.61
C LYS A 112 -7.70 -1.75 -4.37
N PHE A 113 -6.74 -1.02 -4.94
CA PHE A 113 -5.31 -1.32 -4.76
C PHE A 113 -4.91 -1.24 -3.28
N ASN A 114 -5.22 -0.14 -2.59
CA ASN A 114 -4.84 0.03 -1.18
C ASN A 114 -5.58 -0.93 -0.22
N ASP A 115 -6.82 -1.33 -0.53
CA ASP A 115 -7.53 -2.35 0.25
C ASP A 115 -6.82 -3.72 0.15
N LEU A 116 -6.26 -4.04 -1.02
CA LEU A 116 -5.46 -5.24 -1.21
C LEU A 116 -4.07 -5.11 -0.56
N VAL A 117 -3.43 -3.94 -0.67
CA VAL A 117 -2.17 -3.66 0.06
C VAL A 117 -2.40 -3.83 1.56
N TYR A 118 -3.51 -3.35 2.12
CA TYR A 118 -3.79 -3.46 3.55
C TYR A 118 -4.07 -4.88 4.05
N SER A 119 -4.49 -5.81 3.18
CA SER A 119 -5.09 -7.09 3.62
C SER A 119 -4.48 -8.36 3.02
N LYS A 120 -3.57 -8.27 2.05
CA LYS A 120 -3.03 -9.44 1.32
C LYS A 120 -1.58 -9.78 1.63
N GLY A 121 -1.02 -9.20 2.70
CA GLY A 121 0.32 -9.49 3.21
C GLY A 121 0.35 -10.44 4.41
N ASN A 122 -0.79 -11.00 4.83
CA ASN A 122 -0.84 -11.83 6.04
C ASN A 122 0.02 -13.12 5.95
N ASN A 123 0.30 -13.64 4.75
CA ASN A 123 1.24 -14.72 4.51
C ASN A 123 1.66 -14.79 3.02
N ASN A 124 2.74 -15.53 2.75
CA ASN A 124 3.30 -15.65 1.40
C ASN A 124 2.33 -16.24 0.37
N MET A 125 1.47 -17.19 0.75
CA MET A 125 0.49 -17.79 -0.17
C MET A 125 -0.58 -16.77 -0.57
N THR A 126 -1.18 -16.08 0.40
CA THR A 126 -2.12 -14.99 0.14
C THR A 126 -1.49 -13.90 -0.72
N TYR A 127 -0.27 -13.48 -0.40
CA TYR A 127 0.45 -12.47 -1.17
C TYR A 127 0.65 -12.92 -2.63
N ARG A 128 1.12 -14.15 -2.85
CA ARG A 128 1.39 -14.65 -4.21
C ARG A 128 0.11 -14.83 -5.02
N GLU A 129 -0.91 -15.42 -4.43
CA GLU A 129 -2.12 -15.84 -5.15
C GLU A 129 -3.21 -14.77 -5.21
N LYS A 130 -3.28 -13.85 -4.25
CA LYS A 130 -4.40 -12.91 -4.10
C LYS A 130 -4.02 -11.43 -4.23
N PHE A 131 -2.73 -11.10 -4.24
CA PHE A 131 -2.26 -9.74 -4.52
C PHE A 131 -1.76 -9.62 -5.97
N ASN A 132 -2.65 -9.22 -6.89
CA ASN A 132 -2.38 -9.18 -8.34
C ASN A 132 -1.73 -7.86 -8.82
N PHE A 133 -1.19 -7.06 -7.90
CA PHE A 133 -0.61 -5.74 -8.18
C PHE A 133 0.86 -5.66 -7.73
N LYS A 134 1.61 -6.74 -7.88
CA LYS A 134 2.99 -6.86 -7.40
C LYS A 134 3.92 -5.91 -8.14
N SER A 135 3.74 -5.76 -9.45
CA SER A 135 4.54 -4.83 -10.25
C SER A 135 4.29 -3.38 -9.84
N LEU A 136 3.01 -3.01 -9.66
CA LEU A 136 2.66 -1.65 -9.24
C LEU A 136 3.18 -1.34 -7.84
N HIS A 137 2.98 -2.26 -6.88
CA HIS A 137 3.49 -2.11 -5.52
C HIS A 137 5.02 -1.96 -5.50
N PHE A 138 5.74 -2.86 -6.18
CA PHE A 138 7.19 -2.79 -6.30
C PHE A 138 7.66 -1.44 -6.88
N LEU A 139 7.11 -1.03 -8.02
CA LEU A 139 7.53 0.20 -8.69
C LEU A 139 7.22 1.45 -7.85
N LEU A 140 6.09 1.49 -7.15
CA LEU A 140 5.78 2.59 -6.22
C LEU A 140 6.73 2.60 -5.02
N THR A 141 6.96 1.44 -4.39
CA THR A 141 7.88 1.32 -3.24
C THR A 141 9.31 1.69 -3.62
N ASP A 142 9.84 1.18 -4.74
CA ASP A 142 11.19 1.51 -5.18
C ASP A 142 11.30 2.98 -5.61
N SER A 143 10.26 3.56 -6.20
CA SER A 143 10.22 5.00 -6.50
C SER A 143 10.35 5.83 -5.22
N LEU A 144 9.61 5.48 -4.16
CA LEU A 144 9.72 6.17 -2.87
C LEU A 144 11.12 6.04 -2.26
N ARG A 145 11.75 4.87 -2.41
CA ARG A 145 13.13 4.63 -1.93
C ARG A 145 14.14 5.49 -2.69
N LEU A 146 14.02 5.59 -4.01
CA LEU A 146 14.91 6.38 -4.87
C LEU A 146 14.73 7.90 -4.67
N LEU A 147 13.50 8.34 -4.38
CA LEU A 147 13.15 9.74 -4.20
C LEU A 147 13.13 10.20 -2.73
N LYS A 148 13.57 9.33 -1.82
CA LYS A 148 13.53 9.56 -0.37
C LYS A 148 14.15 10.93 -0.03
N PRO A 149 13.46 11.79 0.75
CA PRO A 149 14.01 13.06 1.15
C PRO A 149 15.16 12.90 2.15
N GLU A 150 16.09 13.86 2.17
CA GLU A 150 17.17 13.89 3.17
C GLU A 150 16.63 14.06 4.60
N ASN A 151 15.57 14.84 4.74
CA ASN A 151 14.93 15.16 6.01
C ASN A 151 13.45 14.81 5.98
N CYS A 152 12.93 14.39 7.14
CA CYS A 152 11.51 14.16 7.33
C CYS A 152 10.73 15.46 7.19
N ARG A 153 9.48 15.37 6.73
CA ARG A 153 8.62 16.52 6.45
C ARG A 153 7.26 16.33 7.10
N THR A 154 6.72 17.42 7.63
CA THR A 154 5.34 17.45 8.12
C THR A 154 4.38 17.58 6.94
N VAL A 155 3.43 16.66 6.86
CA VAL A 155 2.37 16.61 5.86
C VAL A 155 1.04 16.27 6.52
N TYR A 156 -0.06 16.44 5.78
CA TYR A 156 -1.40 16.36 6.33
C TYR A 156 -2.25 15.36 5.54
N TYR A 157 -3.07 14.58 6.22
CA TYR A 157 -3.99 13.66 5.55
C TYR A 157 -5.37 13.76 6.20
N GLY A 158 -6.35 14.22 5.43
CA GLY A 158 -7.75 14.29 5.87
C GLY A 158 -8.57 13.14 5.29
N THR A 159 -9.51 12.64 6.08
CA THR A 159 -10.45 11.59 5.64
C THR A 159 -11.75 11.68 6.44
N SER A 160 -12.88 11.38 5.79
CA SER A 160 -14.18 11.20 6.44
C SER A 160 -14.27 9.97 7.35
N ASN A 161 -13.28 9.07 7.32
CA ASN A 161 -13.23 7.98 8.30
C ASN A 161 -12.80 8.52 9.67
N ILE A 162 -13.49 8.09 10.72
CA ILE A 162 -13.10 8.39 12.09
C ILE A 162 -12.12 7.32 12.58
N TYR A 163 -10.89 7.71 12.90
CA TYR A 163 -9.87 6.81 13.45
C TYR A 163 -9.67 7.02 14.94
N THR A 164 -9.41 5.99 15.73
CA THR A 164 -8.92 6.12 17.12
C THR A 164 -7.46 5.70 17.21
N ALA A 165 -6.75 6.27 18.17
CA ALA A 165 -5.36 5.91 18.44
C ALA A 165 -5.04 6.17 19.92
N VAL A 166 -4.03 5.48 20.44
CA VAL A 166 -3.59 5.66 21.83
C VAL A 166 -2.24 6.38 21.82
N PRO A 167 -2.11 7.56 22.47
CA PRO A 167 -0.81 8.23 22.58
C PRO A 167 0.27 7.29 23.14
N GLY A 168 1.46 7.31 22.53
CA GLY A 168 2.59 6.47 22.88
C GLY A 168 2.64 5.11 22.16
N THR A 169 1.57 4.67 21.49
CA THR A 169 1.60 3.41 20.72
C THR A 169 2.22 3.59 19.34
N GLN A 170 2.72 2.48 18.78
CA GLN A 170 3.17 2.43 17.40
C GLN A 170 2.01 2.05 16.48
N VAL A 171 1.91 2.72 15.34
CA VAL A 171 0.88 2.50 14.33
C VAL A 171 1.48 2.55 12.93
N ARG A 172 0.75 1.98 11.99
CA ARG A 172 1.08 1.99 10.57
C ARG A 172 -0.20 2.08 9.76
N PHE A 173 -0.17 2.81 8.65
CA PHE A 173 -1.33 2.88 7.77
C PHE A 173 -1.57 1.57 7.00
N GLY A 174 -0.51 0.79 6.75
CA GLY A 174 -0.56 -0.50 6.06
C GLY A 174 -0.95 -0.39 4.58
N LYS A 175 -0.89 0.82 4.02
CA LYS A 175 -1.26 1.15 2.65
C LYS A 175 -0.57 2.44 2.26
N PHE A 176 -0.55 2.75 0.96
CA PHE A 176 -0.02 4.03 0.51
C PHE A 176 -0.96 5.16 0.93
N ILE A 177 -0.41 6.20 1.57
CA ILE A 177 -1.17 7.39 1.94
C ILE A 177 -0.81 8.52 0.99
N LYS A 178 -1.86 9.26 0.57
CA LYS A 178 -1.75 10.46 -0.25
C LYS A 178 -1.93 11.69 0.65
N PRO A 179 -0.88 12.22 1.27
CA PRO A 179 -1.00 13.45 2.03
C PRO A 179 -1.01 14.68 1.11
N THR A 180 -1.35 15.83 1.70
CA THR A 180 -1.14 17.18 1.18
C THR A 180 -0.01 17.85 1.96
N PHE A 181 0.67 18.82 1.33
CA PHE A 181 1.69 19.61 2.03
C PHE A 181 1.11 20.79 2.82
N LYS A 182 -0.19 21.08 2.64
CA LYS A 182 -0.92 22.14 3.33
C LYS A 182 -2.07 21.58 4.16
N LYS A 183 -2.17 22.02 5.42
CA LYS A 183 -3.26 21.63 6.33
C LYS A 183 -4.63 22.00 5.76
N SER A 184 -4.76 23.19 5.17
CA SER A 184 -6.02 23.66 4.57
C SER A 184 -6.55 22.73 3.48
N SER A 185 -5.67 22.17 2.66
CA SER A 185 -6.06 21.22 1.61
C SER A 185 -6.48 19.87 2.18
N ALA A 186 -5.89 19.43 3.30
CA ALA A 186 -6.32 18.21 3.97
C ALA A 186 -7.71 18.38 4.62
N THR A 187 -8.01 19.57 5.16
CA THR A 187 -9.30 19.84 5.80
C THR A 187 -10.46 19.89 4.81
N GLU A 188 -10.23 20.14 3.53
CA GLU A 188 -11.28 20.06 2.49
C GLU A 188 -11.85 18.64 2.30
N PHE A 189 -11.12 17.61 2.74
CA PHE A 189 -11.58 16.21 2.72
C PHE A 189 -12.32 15.79 4.00
N LEU A 190 -12.37 16.67 5.00
CA LEU A 190 -13.15 16.51 6.20
C LEU A 190 -14.49 17.18 5.89
N GLU A 191 -15.54 16.39 5.71
CA GLU A 191 -16.90 16.91 5.55
C GLU A 191 -17.38 17.43 6.92
N ASP A 192 -18.43 16.86 7.51
CA ASP A 192 -18.92 17.25 8.84
C ASP A 192 -18.24 16.46 9.98
N GLU A 193 -17.65 15.30 9.67
CA GLU A 193 -16.95 14.43 10.62
C GLU A 193 -15.76 13.71 9.95
N GLY A 194 -14.76 13.30 10.74
CA GLY A 194 -13.61 12.57 10.20
C GLY A 194 -12.36 12.61 11.06
N SER A 195 -11.21 12.34 10.44
CA SER A 195 -9.90 12.41 11.08
C SER A 195 -8.89 13.18 10.25
N LEU A 196 -8.21 14.11 10.91
CA LEU A 196 -7.08 14.85 10.37
C LEU A 196 -5.78 14.29 10.96
N PHE A 197 -4.92 13.78 10.09
CA PHE A 197 -3.59 13.33 10.48
C PHE A 197 -2.57 14.44 10.23
N ILE A 198 -1.78 14.75 11.26
CA ILE A 198 -0.56 15.56 11.15
C ILE A 198 0.62 14.61 11.23
N ILE A 199 1.31 14.42 10.12
CA ILE A 199 2.27 13.33 9.95
C ILE A 199 3.65 13.93 9.70
N ASN A 200 4.59 13.74 10.63
CA ASN A 200 6.01 13.95 10.33
C ASN A 200 6.57 12.64 9.74
N SER A 201 6.71 12.60 8.41
CA SER A 201 7.10 11.41 7.64
C SER A 201 8.49 11.57 7.03
N CYS A 202 9.28 10.50 7.09
CA CYS A 202 10.59 10.39 6.44
C CYS A 202 10.53 9.57 5.14
N SER A 203 9.34 9.08 4.77
CA SER A 203 9.10 8.38 3.50
C SER A 203 8.31 9.21 2.49
N VAL A 204 7.74 10.34 2.91
CA VAL A 204 6.93 11.17 2.04
C VAL A 204 7.77 11.75 0.90
N VAL A 205 7.32 11.47 -0.31
CA VAL A 205 7.90 12.01 -1.53
C VAL A 205 6.91 12.97 -2.19
N ASN A 206 7.39 14.13 -2.61
CA ASN A 206 6.65 14.99 -3.52
C ASN A 206 6.72 14.37 -4.92
N VAL A 207 5.61 13.81 -5.39
CA VAL A 207 5.60 13.12 -6.68
C VAL A 207 5.60 14.09 -7.85
N GLU A 208 5.05 15.30 -7.69
CA GLU A 208 4.95 16.30 -8.76
C GLU A 208 6.30 16.76 -9.29
N GLU A 209 7.32 16.80 -8.43
CA GLU A 209 8.69 17.16 -8.81
C GLU A 209 9.28 16.16 -9.82
N ASN A 210 8.89 14.89 -9.69
CA ASN A 210 9.47 13.75 -10.41
C ASN A 210 8.58 13.23 -11.54
N THR A 211 7.31 13.62 -11.54
CA THR A 211 6.36 13.30 -12.60
C THR A 211 6.04 14.53 -13.45
N CYS A 212 5.22 14.34 -14.47
CA CYS A 212 4.67 15.44 -15.24
C CYS A 212 3.43 15.94 -14.47
N LYS A 213 2.27 16.02 -15.11
CA LYS A 213 1.04 16.40 -14.42
C LYS A 213 0.43 15.19 -13.70
N ILE A 214 0.36 15.26 -12.36
CA ILE A 214 -0.54 14.45 -11.54
C ILE A 214 -1.56 15.42 -10.95
N GLU A 215 -2.84 15.21 -11.25
CA GLU A 215 -3.89 16.14 -10.80
C GLU A 215 -4.44 15.76 -9.41
N GLU A 216 -4.24 14.51 -9.00
CA GLU A 216 -5.01 13.91 -7.91
C GLU A 216 -4.28 13.87 -6.56
N PHE A 217 -2.94 13.93 -6.51
CA PHE A 217 -2.19 14.10 -5.26
C PHE A 217 -0.78 14.67 -5.42
N GLU A 218 -0.34 15.33 -4.36
CA GLU A 218 0.97 15.98 -4.26
C GLU A 218 2.04 15.04 -3.66
N GLY A 219 1.67 14.28 -2.62
CA GLY A 219 2.60 13.45 -1.85
C GLY A 219 2.19 11.98 -1.79
N LEU A 220 3.17 11.11 -1.55
CA LEU A 220 2.95 9.68 -1.31
C LEU A 220 3.82 9.17 -0.15
N ILE A 221 3.21 8.42 0.77
CA ILE A 221 3.86 7.79 1.94
C ILE A 221 3.85 6.27 1.77
N SER A 222 4.96 5.63 2.16
CA SER A 222 5.14 4.18 2.07
C SER A 222 4.25 3.41 3.07
N PRO A 223 3.71 2.24 2.70
CA PRO A 223 3.01 1.36 3.63
C PRO A 223 3.90 0.81 4.75
N ALA A 224 5.24 0.84 4.61
CA ALA A 224 6.21 0.26 5.56
C ALA A 224 6.71 1.24 6.64
N GLU A 225 6.25 2.50 6.62
CA GLU A 225 6.65 3.50 7.62
C GLU A 225 5.84 3.33 8.92
N VAL A 226 6.54 3.17 10.05
CA VAL A 226 5.94 3.08 11.38
C VAL A 226 6.00 4.44 12.05
N PHE A 227 4.90 4.80 12.69
CA PHE A 227 4.74 6.06 13.41
C PHE A 227 4.47 5.82 14.90
N THR A 228 4.96 6.72 15.74
CA THR A 228 4.51 6.82 17.13
C THR A 228 3.40 7.87 17.23
N VAL A 229 2.28 7.49 17.82
CA VAL A 229 1.16 8.41 18.10
C VAL A 229 1.60 9.39 19.18
N GLN A 230 1.70 10.68 18.84
CA GLN A 230 2.13 11.72 19.78
C GLN A 230 0.94 12.28 20.56
N LYS A 231 -0.15 12.55 19.85
CA LYS A 231 -1.30 13.27 20.40
C LYS A 231 -2.57 12.91 19.63
N VAL A 232 -3.68 12.86 20.35
CA VAL A 232 -5.03 12.72 19.81
C VAL A 232 -5.89 13.79 20.46
N GLU A 233 -6.53 14.63 19.64
CA GLU A 233 -7.35 15.76 20.09
C GLU A 233 -8.50 16.06 19.13
N GLY A 234 -9.29 17.09 19.42
CA GLY A 234 -10.34 17.59 18.54
C GLY A 234 -11.76 17.14 18.92
N SER A 235 -12.71 18.07 18.76
CA SER A 235 -14.14 17.88 19.05
C SER A 235 -15.02 17.85 17.80
N GLU A 236 -14.64 18.58 16.75
CA GLU A 236 -15.36 18.65 15.46
C GLU A 236 -14.91 17.53 14.52
N TYR A 237 -13.60 17.38 14.34
CA TYR A 237 -12.95 16.21 13.76
C TYR A 237 -11.80 15.78 14.67
N ARG A 238 -11.39 14.52 14.56
CA ARG A 238 -10.30 13.99 15.39
C ARG A 238 -8.95 14.27 14.76
N GLU A 239 -8.13 15.05 15.44
CA GLU A 239 -6.76 15.35 15.03
C GLU A 239 -5.80 14.35 15.67
N ILE A 240 -5.00 13.66 14.85
CA ILE A 240 -4.04 12.64 15.27
C ILE A 240 -2.64 13.05 14.79
N THR A 241 -1.74 13.34 15.74
CA THR A 241 -0.35 13.67 15.42
C THR A 241 0.52 12.42 15.45
N LEU A 242 1.21 12.15 14.34
CA LEU A 242 2.07 11.00 14.12
C LEU A 242 3.50 11.47 13.85
N ASN A 243 4.47 10.87 14.54
CA ASN A 243 5.89 11.11 14.28
C ASN A 243 6.54 9.84 13.77
N HIS A 244 7.39 9.96 12.74
CA HIS A 244 8.21 8.85 12.26
C HIS A 244 8.91 8.15 13.42
N SER A 245 8.86 6.82 13.43
CA SER A 245 9.60 5.99 14.38
C SER A 245 10.71 5.19 13.69
N ARG A 246 10.35 4.40 12.68
CA ARG A 246 11.28 3.58 11.89
C ARG A 246 10.60 3.07 10.62
N PHE A 247 11.39 2.50 9.72
CA PHE A 247 10.89 1.60 8.68
C PHE A 247 10.83 0.18 9.21
N LEU A 248 9.74 -0.53 8.96
CA LEU A 248 9.59 -1.93 9.33
C LEU A 248 8.68 -2.64 8.32
N SER A 249 9.23 -3.66 7.67
CA SER A 249 8.51 -4.58 6.78
C SER A 249 8.34 -5.94 7.46
N ASN A 250 7.15 -6.52 7.35
CA ASN A 250 6.88 -7.91 7.71
C ASN A 250 7.24 -8.86 6.56
N HIS A 251 7.46 -8.32 5.36
CA HIS A 251 7.84 -9.06 4.17
C HIS A 251 9.32 -8.89 3.87
N HIS A 252 9.88 -9.91 3.23
CA HIS A 252 11.27 -9.89 2.82
C HIS A 252 11.39 -10.60 1.48
N CYS A 253 11.21 -9.84 0.39
CA CYS A 253 11.26 -10.37 -0.95
C CYS A 253 10.27 -11.52 -1.18
N SER A 254 9.06 -11.38 -0.62
CA SER A 254 8.07 -12.45 -0.47
C SER A 254 7.50 -12.96 -1.79
N PHE A 255 7.77 -12.26 -2.90
CA PHE A 255 7.51 -12.73 -4.25
C PHE A 255 8.31 -14.00 -4.60
N PHE A 256 9.57 -14.07 -4.18
CA PHE A 256 10.47 -15.15 -4.53
C PHE A 256 10.39 -16.32 -3.55
N HIS A 257 10.50 -17.56 -4.03
CA HIS A 257 10.79 -18.65 -3.10
C HIS A 257 12.20 -18.45 -2.52
N ARG A 258 12.43 -18.94 -1.31
CA ARG A 258 13.74 -18.81 -0.64
C ARG A 258 14.88 -19.38 -1.50
N SER A 259 14.60 -20.42 -2.28
CA SER A 259 15.51 -21.00 -3.27
C SER A 259 15.97 -20.00 -4.32
N ASP A 260 15.08 -19.11 -4.77
CA ASP A 260 15.31 -18.19 -5.89
C ASP A 260 16.11 -16.96 -5.45
N LEU A 261 16.17 -16.71 -4.13
CA LEU A 261 16.95 -15.64 -3.53
C LEU A 261 18.42 -16.01 -3.35
N LEU A 262 18.74 -17.31 -3.26
CA LEU A 262 20.12 -17.77 -3.18
C LEU A 262 20.87 -17.43 -4.47
N PRO A 263 22.16 -17.04 -4.39
CA PRO A 263 22.99 -16.92 -5.58
C PRO A 263 23.12 -18.29 -6.25
N ASP A 264 23.00 -18.31 -7.58
CA ASP A 264 23.29 -19.49 -8.42
C ASP A 264 24.70 -19.98 -8.08
N GLY A 265 24.79 -21.05 -7.29
CA GLY A 265 26.07 -21.58 -6.80
C GLY A 265 26.09 -22.14 -5.38
N SER A 266 25.00 -22.06 -4.61
CA SER A 266 24.91 -22.76 -3.31
C SER A 266 24.40 -24.21 -3.39
N SER A 267 24.44 -24.83 -4.57
CA SER A 267 24.49 -26.28 -4.60
C SER A 267 25.81 -26.68 -3.94
N ALA A 268 25.74 -27.17 -2.70
CA ALA A 268 26.87 -27.88 -2.10
C ALA A 268 27.38 -28.86 -3.16
N PRO A 269 28.68 -28.86 -3.50
CA PRO A 269 29.20 -29.79 -4.47
C PRO A 269 28.79 -31.19 -3.98
N PRO A 270 28.33 -32.09 -4.88
CA PRO A 270 28.05 -33.46 -4.48
C PRO A 270 29.27 -33.97 -3.70
N PRO A 271 29.06 -34.66 -2.56
CA PRO A 271 30.15 -35.09 -1.71
C PRO A 271 31.18 -35.79 -2.60
N SER A 272 32.41 -35.30 -2.58
CA SER A 272 33.47 -35.86 -3.43
C SER A 272 33.54 -37.38 -3.21
N PHE A 273 33.95 -38.13 -4.23
CA PHE A 273 34.15 -39.58 -4.10
C PHE A 273 34.99 -39.95 -2.86
N ARG A 274 35.92 -39.06 -2.47
CA ARG A 274 36.72 -39.19 -1.24
C ARG A 274 35.89 -39.07 0.04
N MET A 275 34.92 -38.15 0.11
CA MET A 275 33.98 -38.07 1.24
C MET A 275 33.11 -39.32 1.33
N LEU A 276 32.59 -39.81 0.21
CA LEU A 276 31.76 -41.02 0.17
C LEU A 276 32.56 -42.25 0.64
N LEU A 277 33.83 -42.39 0.21
CA LEU A 277 34.72 -43.43 0.73
C LEU A 277 35.01 -43.29 2.22
N ALA A 278 35.22 -42.07 2.73
CA ALA A 278 35.47 -41.85 4.15
C ALA A 278 34.25 -42.24 5.01
N VAL A 279 33.04 -41.92 4.54
CA VAL A 279 31.80 -42.33 5.21
C VAL A 279 31.61 -43.83 5.13
N LEU A 280 31.84 -44.45 3.97
CA LEU A 280 31.71 -45.90 3.81
C LEU A 280 32.72 -46.67 4.67
N THR A 281 33.97 -46.21 4.73
CA THR A 281 35.02 -46.83 5.57
C THR A 281 34.73 -46.65 7.05
N TYR A 282 34.18 -45.50 7.47
CA TYR A 282 33.74 -45.26 8.84
C TYR A 282 32.53 -46.14 9.24
N ILE A 283 31.57 -46.33 8.33
CA ILE A 283 30.43 -47.22 8.57
C ILE A 283 30.91 -48.66 8.67
N LEU A 284 31.76 -49.11 7.74
CA LEU A 284 32.32 -50.47 7.73
C LEU A 284 33.16 -50.77 8.98
N SER A 285 33.99 -49.82 9.43
CA SER A 285 34.79 -50.01 10.65
C SER A 285 33.93 -50.14 11.90
N ASN A 286 32.84 -49.36 12.02
CA ASN A 286 31.91 -49.48 13.13
C ASN A 286 31.08 -50.77 13.09
N LEU A 287 30.69 -51.23 11.89
CA LEU A 287 30.01 -52.53 11.73
C LEU A 287 30.92 -53.71 12.09
N LEU A 288 32.20 -53.66 11.72
CA LEU A 288 33.20 -54.65 12.11
C LEU A 288 33.48 -54.64 13.62
N LEU A 289 33.47 -53.46 14.26
CA LEU A 289 33.65 -53.35 15.70
C LEU A 289 32.47 -53.93 16.48
N MET A 290 31.25 -53.81 15.94
CA MET A 290 30.03 -54.36 16.53
C MET A 290 29.89 -55.89 16.36
N SER A 291 30.61 -56.52 15.43
CA SER A 291 30.62 -57.98 15.25
C SER A 291 31.74 -58.69 16.00
N LEU A 292 32.62 -57.93 16.68
CA LEU A 292 33.73 -58.41 17.52
C LEU A 292 33.45 -58.27 19.02
N LEU A 293 32.26 -57.80 19.39
CA LEU A 293 31.67 -57.79 20.74
C LEU A 293 30.59 -58.88 20.83
#